data_AF-A0A0C2GIH7-F1
#
_entry.id   AF-A0A0C2GIH7-F1
#
_cell.length_a   1.000
_cell.length_b   1.000
_cell.length_c   1.000
_cell.angle_alpha   90.00
_cell.angle_beta   90.00
_cell.angle_gamma   90.00
#
_symmetry.space_group_name_H-M   'P 1'
#
loop_
_entity.id
_entity.type
_entity.pdbx_description
1 polymer ?
#
loop_
_entity_poly.entity_id
_entity_poly.type
_entity_poly.pdbx_seq_one_letter_code
_entity_poly.pdbx_strand_id
1 'polypeptide(L)'
;MDTLNTLIENNKWLSLPRLSSSEYLDELCPVSSRNPRRLCAILPVVDSSEDEVFVNSFRNFARQHGKSYAQQKVVLTYIYANRQSEWIKPFLEKRTGESVTNARDVLVMWRMEHVKARFTWLEGAWGESPERFEAMLGAVISQATRLDQTAPVGNMINEYAPSWWTRMCRALVRMVQAAWFHLTKEEAYPVLSAVATFLVILIVGYGLNYMNQEARPKKGKPKNFAAEDWHPEDPQAKAEPPPKPNPQARLQR
;
A
#
# COMPACT_ATOMS: atom_id res chain seq x y z
N MET A 1 26.47 17.95 18.62
CA MET A 1 25.66 17.71 17.40
C MET A 1 24.57 18.75 17.19
N ASP A 2 24.27 19.55 18.22
CA ASP A 2 22.99 20.22 18.43
C ASP A 2 22.82 21.46 17.55
N THR A 3 23.92 22.10 17.16
CA THR A 3 23.93 23.18 16.18
C THR A 3 23.54 22.69 14.78
N LEU A 4 23.95 21.48 14.39
CA LEU A 4 23.51 20.88 13.13
C LEU A 4 22.04 20.43 13.22
N ASN A 5 21.64 19.81 14.33
CA ASN A 5 20.24 19.40 14.52
C ASN A 5 19.29 20.62 14.48
N THR A 6 19.61 21.70 15.19
CA THR A 6 18.82 22.94 15.16
C THR A 6 18.84 23.64 13.80
N LEU A 7 19.94 23.62 13.06
CA LEU A 7 19.98 24.14 11.68
C LEU A 7 19.17 23.27 10.70
N ILE A 8 19.17 21.94 10.90
CA ILE A 8 18.36 20.99 10.12
C ILE A 8 16.89 21.15 10.47
N GLU A 9 16.51 21.27 11.74
CA GLU A 9 15.13 21.51 12.17
C GLU A 9 14.59 22.86 11.65
N ASN A 10 15.38 23.94 11.76
CA ASN A 10 15.01 25.27 11.27
C ASN A 10 14.86 25.34 9.74
N ASN A 11 15.45 24.40 8.99
CA ASN A 11 15.35 24.30 7.53
C ASN A 11 14.71 22.97 7.05
N LYS A 12 14.07 22.20 7.95
CA LYS A 12 13.50 20.86 7.64
C LYS A 12 12.45 20.95 6.54
N TRP A 13 11.80 22.11 6.46
CA TRP A 13 10.72 22.37 5.54
C TRP A 13 11.12 23.41 4.49
N LEU A 14 10.83 23.08 3.23
CA LEU A 14 10.65 24.09 2.19
C LEU A 14 9.65 25.14 2.70
N SER A 15 9.87 26.41 2.35
CA SER A 15 9.14 27.57 2.87
C SER A 15 7.61 27.51 2.79
N LEU A 16 7.07 26.63 1.95
CA LEU A 16 5.68 26.22 1.95
C LEU A 16 5.65 24.68 1.74
N PRO A 17 5.53 23.88 2.81
CA PRO A 17 5.48 22.43 2.70
C PRO A 17 4.15 21.96 2.14
N ARG A 18 4.13 20.75 1.56
CA ARG A 18 2.94 20.13 0.95
C ARG A 18 2.38 19.02 1.84
N LEU A 19 1.08 19.04 2.11
CA LEU A 19 0.37 17.91 2.70
C LEU A 19 0.24 16.78 1.65
N SER A 20 0.92 15.66 1.93
CA SER A 20 1.15 14.57 0.97
C SER A 20 1.11 13.17 1.60
N SER A 21 0.91 13.08 2.92
CA SER A 21 0.78 11.86 3.72
C SER A 21 0.34 12.21 5.15
N SER A 22 -0.17 11.23 5.91
CA SER A 22 -0.55 11.45 7.33
C SER A 22 0.63 11.87 8.20
N GLU A 23 1.84 11.39 7.91
CA GLU A 23 3.07 11.75 8.63
C GLU A 23 3.37 13.25 8.51
N TYR A 24 3.28 13.80 7.30
CA TYR A 24 3.41 15.24 7.07
C TYR A 24 2.28 16.03 7.75
N LEU A 25 1.05 15.50 7.77
CA LEU A 25 -0.07 16.13 8.47
C LEU A 25 0.14 16.15 9.99
N ASP A 26 0.66 15.09 10.58
CA ASP A 26 0.91 15.01 12.03
C ASP A 26 2.12 15.86 12.45
N GLU A 27 3.17 15.97 11.62
CA GLU A 27 4.32 16.84 11.91
C GLU A 27 4.00 18.34 11.72
N LEU A 28 3.29 18.72 10.64
CA LEU A 28 2.98 20.12 10.31
C LEU A 28 1.76 20.63 11.06
N CYS A 29 0.75 19.79 11.25
CA CYS A 29 -0.52 20.11 11.90
C CYS A 29 -0.79 19.18 13.10
N PRO A 30 0.10 19.16 14.12
CA PRO A 30 -0.07 18.29 15.28
C PRO A 30 -1.32 18.64 16.07
N VAL A 31 -1.89 17.62 16.72
CA VAL A 31 -2.97 17.77 17.69
C VAL A 31 -2.53 18.71 18.80
N SER A 32 -3.37 19.68 19.17
CA SER A 32 -3.02 20.70 20.17
C SER A 32 -4.19 21.06 21.08
N SER A 33 -3.88 21.37 22.34
CA SER A 33 -4.85 21.87 23.30
C SER A 33 -5.38 23.26 22.87
N ARG A 34 -6.46 23.71 23.51
CA ARG A 34 -7.09 25.01 23.17
C ARG A 34 -6.19 26.23 23.43
N ASN A 35 -5.20 26.10 24.32
CA ASN A 35 -4.27 27.16 24.65
C ASN A 35 -2.90 26.56 25.06
N PRO A 36 -1.83 26.73 24.26
CA PRO A 36 -1.78 27.35 22.95
C PRO A 36 -2.27 26.41 21.84
N ARG A 37 -3.33 26.82 21.12
CA ARG A 37 -3.78 26.15 19.89
C ARG A 37 -2.74 26.30 18.78
N ARG A 38 -2.58 25.26 17.95
CA ARG A 38 -1.78 25.32 16.72
C ARG A 38 -2.74 25.33 15.52
N LEU A 39 -2.57 26.30 14.64
CA LEU A 39 -3.40 26.49 13.46
C LEU A 39 -2.64 26.06 12.20
N CYS A 40 -3.35 25.46 11.25
CA CYS A 40 -2.85 25.24 9.90
C CYS A 40 -3.70 26.00 8.89
N ALA A 41 -3.08 26.91 8.16
CA ALA A 41 -3.64 27.56 6.98
C ALA A 41 -3.20 26.77 5.75
N ILE A 42 -4.14 26.03 5.17
CA ILE A 42 -3.94 25.14 4.03
C ILE A 42 -4.52 25.81 2.79
N LEU A 43 -3.72 26.02 1.76
CA LEU A 43 -4.19 26.38 0.43
C LEU A 43 -4.55 25.10 -0.35
N PRO A 44 -5.83 24.75 -0.52
CA PRO A 44 -6.24 23.74 -1.49
C PRO A 44 -6.12 24.28 -2.91
N VAL A 45 -5.50 23.47 -3.75
CA VAL A 45 -5.28 23.71 -5.18
C VAL A 45 -5.40 22.40 -5.94
N VAL A 46 -5.59 22.46 -7.25
CA VAL A 46 -5.50 21.34 -8.18
C VAL A 46 -4.07 21.24 -8.71
N ASP A 47 -3.63 20.03 -9.04
CA ASP A 47 -2.37 19.77 -9.77
C ASP A 47 -2.51 20.22 -11.24
N SER A 48 -2.58 21.54 -11.46
CA SER A 48 -2.71 22.19 -12.78
C SER A 48 -1.81 23.43 -12.90
N SER A 49 -1.49 23.83 -14.13
CA SER A 49 -0.64 25.00 -14.41
C SER A 49 -1.25 26.35 -14.00
N GLU A 50 -2.58 26.44 -14.00
CA GLU A 50 -3.31 27.62 -13.54
C GLU A 50 -3.14 27.82 -12.02
N ASP A 51 -3.31 26.73 -11.26
CA ASP A 51 -3.20 26.75 -9.81
C ASP A 51 -1.74 26.88 -9.32
N GLU A 52 -0.76 26.48 -10.13
CA GLU A 52 0.66 26.65 -9.83
C GLU A 52 1.04 28.12 -9.57
N VAL A 53 0.40 29.08 -10.26
CA VAL A 53 0.61 30.52 -10.06
C VAL A 53 0.26 30.93 -8.63
N PHE A 54 -0.89 30.47 -8.12
CA PHE A 54 -1.33 30.74 -6.74
C PHE A 54 -0.40 30.10 -5.71
N VAL A 55 0.05 28.86 -5.94
CA VAL A 55 1.03 28.17 -5.07
C VAL A 55 2.38 28.89 -5.07
N ASN A 56 2.85 29.34 -6.24
CA ASN A 56 4.12 30.06 -6.38
C ASN A 56 4.07 31.42 -5.65
N SER A 57 2.96 32.15 -5.77
CA SER A 57 2.69 33.38 -5.01
C SER A 57 2.64 33.10 -3.49
N PHE A 58 1.86 32.10 -3.05
CA PHE A 58 1.73 31.75 -1.63
C PHE A 58 3.06 31.28 -1.03
N ARG A 59 3.90 30.60 -1.81
CA ARG A 59 5.24 30.19 -1.40
C ARG A 59 6.17 31.39 -1.19
N ASN A 60 6.06 32.43 -2.00
CA ASN A 60 6.83 33.67 -1.81
C ASN A 60 6.37 34.44 -0.58
N PHE A 61 5.06 34.54 -0.36
CA PHE A 61 4.49 35.08 0.88
C PHE A 61 4.97 34.31 2.12
N ALA A 62 4.93 32.98 2.08
CA ALA A 62 5.38 32.14 3.19
C ALA A 62 6.90 32.23 3.45
N ARG A 63 7.73 32.55 2.45
CA ARG A 63 9.16 32.89 2.65
C ARG A 63 9.36 34.15 3.47
N GLN A 64 8.54 35.17 3.21
CA GLN A 64 8.64 36.48 3.84
C GLN A 64 8.06 36.45 5.26
N HIS A 65 6.84 35.93 5.42
CA HIS A 65 6.08 36.02 6.67
C HIS A 65 6.06 34.74 7.51
N GLY A 66 6.52 33.60 6.99
CA GLY A 66 6.40 32.29 7.65
C GLY A 66 7.06 32.22 9.03
N LYS A 67 8.14 32.97 9.28
CA LYS A 67 8.76 33.06 10.63
C LYS A 67 7.86 33.76 11.65
N SER A 68 7.13 34.80 11.24
CA SER A 68 6.16 35.51 12.10
C SER A 68 4.97 34.60 12.43
N TYR A 69 4.42 33.92 11.42
CA TYR A 69 3.32 32.97 11.63
C TYR A 69 3.73 31.77 12.49
N ALA A 70 4.95 31.24 12.34
CA ALA A 70 5.46 30.16 13.19
C ALA A 70 5.58 30.57 14.68
N GLN A 71 5.96 31.82 14.98
CA GLN A 71 5.93 32.36 16.35
C GLN A 71 4.50 32.37 16.91
N GLN A 72 3.52 32.76 16.08
CA GLN A 72 2.08 32.77 16.38
C GLN A 72 1.42 31.37 16.34
N LYS A 73 2.21 30.29 16.23
CA LYS A 73 1.76 28.89 16.14
C LYS A 73 0.84 28.59 14.96
N VAL A 74 1.05 29.30 13.84
CA VAL A 74 0.36 29.09 12.57
C VAL A 74 1.34 28.50 11.56
N VAL A 75 0.96 27.41 10.92
CA VAL A 75 1.71 26.79 9.82
C VAL A 75 0.99 27.07 8.50
N LEU A 76 1.73 27.60 7.54
CA LEU A 76 1.27 27.80 6.16
C LEU A 76 1.65 26.55 5.35
N THR A 77 0.70 25.97 4.62
CA THR A 77 0.91 24.77 3.80
C THR A 77 -0.06 24.73 2.62
N TYR A 78 0.10 23.79 1.70
CA TYR A 78 -0.81 23.58 0.58
C TYR A 78 -1.09 22.10 0.36
N ILE A 79 -2.20 21.80 -0.31
CA ILE A 79 -2.65 20.43 -0.61
C ILE A 79 -3.18 20.36 -2.03
N TYR A 80 -2.83 19.29 -2.75
CA TYR A 80 -3.45 18.98 -4.04
C TYR A 80 -4.77 18.25 -3.80
N ALA A 81 -5.87 18.98 -3.89
CA ALA A 81 -7.23 18.51 -3.61
C ALA A 81 -7.65 17.35 -4.53
N ASN A 82 -7.13 17.30 -5.75
CA ASN A 82 -7.34 16.18 -6.68
C ASN A 82 -6.53 14.91 -6.32
N ARG A 83 -5.37 15.06 -5.65
CA ARG A 83 -4.54 13.93 -5.19
C ARG A 83 -5.02 13.38 -3.84
N GLN A 84 -5.53 14.26 -2.97
CA GLN A 84 -5.98 13.96 -1.60
C GLN A 84 -7.50 14.13 -1.46
N SER A 85 -8.25 13.71 -2.49
CA SER A 85 -9.68 13.95 -2.64
C SER A 85 -10.52 13.39 -1.48
N GLU A 86 -10.23 12.16 -1.04
CA GLU A 86 -10.91 11.53 0.09
C GLU A 86 -10.70 12.31 1.41
N TRP A 87 -9.52 12.89 1.61
CA TRP A 87 -9.18 13.62 2.83
C TRP A 87 -9.79 15.02 2.87
N ILE A 88 -9.78 15.74 1.75
CA ILE A 88 -10.28 17.13 1.67
C ILE A 88 -11.82 17.19 1.58
N LYS A 89 -12.47 16.14 1.07
CA LYS A 89 -13.92 16.06 0.84
C LYS A 89 -14.80 16.50 2.04
N PRO A 90 -14.57 16.05 3.30
CA PRO A 90 -15.41 16.44 4.45
C PRO A 90 -15.32 17.94 4.81
N PHE A 91 -14.29 18.64 4.33
CA PHE A 91 -14.14 20.09 4.47
C PHE A 91 -14.86 20.83 3.32
N LEU A 92 -14.72 20.33 2.08
CA LEU A 92 -15.37 20.89 0.89
C LEU A 92 -16.90 20.80 0.95
N GLU A 93 -17.45 19.68 1.47
CA GLU A 93 -18.91 19.48 1.65
C GLU A 93 -19.57 20.52 2.56
N LYS A 94 -18.79 21.24 3.37
CA LYS A 94 -19.25 22.28 4.30
C LYS A 94 -18.77 23.68 3.92
N ARG A 95 -18.12 23.81 2.75
CA ARG A 95 -17.79 25.11 2.19
C ARG A 95 -19.09 25.79 1.76
N THR A 96 -19.36 26.94 2.35
CA THR A 96 -20.37 27.88 1.83
C THR A 96 -19.70 28.75 0.77
N GLY A 97 -20.46 29.20 -0.24
CA GLY A 97 -19.92 30.08 -1.29
C GLY A 97 -19.45 29.36 -2.56
N GLU A 98 -19.51 30.12 -3.65
CA GLU A 98 -19.05 29.70 -4.98
C GLU A 98 -17.55 29.98 -5.14
N SER A 99 -16.87 29.15 -5.94
CA SER A 99 -15.43 29.34 -6.16
C SER A 99 -15.20 30.53 -7.08
N VAL A 100 -14.55 31.58 -6.59
CA VAL A 100 -14.12 32.70 -7.44
C VAL A 100 -13.03 32.21 -8.40
N THR A 101 -13.08 32.61 -9.67
CA THR A 101 -12.08 32.19 -10.68
C THR A 101 -10.69 32.74 -10.40
N ASN A 102 -10.60 34.02 -10.01
CA ASN A 102 -9.34 34.76 -9.80
C ASN A 102 -8.79 34.65 -8.37
N ALA A 103 -9.43 33.90 -7.48
CA ALA A 103 -8.98 33.72 -6.11
C ALA A 103 -9.14 32.26 -5.67
N ARG A 104 -8.49 31.88 -4.58
CA ARG A 104 -8.58 30.58 -3.94
C ARG A 104 -8.93 30.75 -2.48
N ASP A 105 -9.82 29.87 -2.00
CA ASP A 105 -10.20 29.83 -0.60
C ASP A 105 -9.09 29.17 0.22
N VAL A 106 -8.82 29.67 1.42
CA VAL A 106 -7.84 29.04 2.32
C VAL A 106 -8.57 28.33 3.45
N LEU A 107 -8.28 27.06 3.64
CA LEU A 107 -8.81 26.25 4.74
C LEU A 107 -7.96 26.51 5.99
N VAL A 108 -8.53 27.12 7.03
CA VAL A 108 -7.84 27.26 8.33
C VAL A 108 -8.41 26.26 9.32
N MET A 109 -7.59 25.31 9.76
CA MET A 109 -7.99 24.24 10.68
C MET A 109 -7.16 24.18 11.96
N TRP A 110 -7.77 23.60 13.00
CA TRP A 110 -7.16 23.25 14.27
C TRP A 110 -7.56 21.80 14.62
N ARG A 111 -6.57 20.90 14.72
CA ARG A 111 -6.79 19.52 15.15
C ARG A 111 -6.87 19.46 16.68
N MET A 112 -8.08 19.22 17.19
CA MET A 112 -8.33 18.99 18.62
C MET A 112 -8.03 17.53 19.01
N GLU A 113 -8.25 16.62 18.06
CA GLU A 113 -8.06 15.17 18.19
C GLU A 113 -7.45 14.65 16.86
N HIS A 114 -6.87 13.45 16.86
CA HIS A 114 -6.32 12.87 15.63
C HIS A 114 -7.36 12.72 14.52
N VAL A 115 -8.60 12.40 14.90
CA VAL A 115 -9.74 12.12 14.00
C VAL A 115 -10.69 13.30 13.80
N LYS A 116 -10.44 14.47 14.42
CA LYS A 116 -11.40 15.58 14.43
C LYS A 116 -10.72 16.96 14.47
N ALA A 117 -11.06 17.79 13.49
CA ALA A 117 -10.64 19.18 13.42
C ALA A 117 -11.83 20.13 13.57
N ARG A 118 -11.57 21.30 14.17
CA ARG A 118 -12.36 22.51 13.90
C ARG A 118 -11.74 23.23 12.72
N PHE A 119 -12.54 23.89 11.91
CA PHE A 119 -12.03 24.66 10.78
C PHE A 119 -12.96 25.84 10.44
N THR A 120 -12.46 26.71 9.58
CA THR A 120 -13.23 27.74 8.88
C THR A 120 -12.66 27.90 7.48
N TRP A 121 -13.51 28.30 6.53
CA TRP A 121 -13.09 28.65 5.18
C TRP A 121 -12.84 30.15 5.11
N LEU A 122 -11.71 30.53 4.53
CA LEU A 122 -11.37 31.90 4.20
C LEU A 122 -11.67 32.13 2.72
N GLU A 123 -12.91 32.52 2.43
CA GLU A 123 -13.44 32.65 1.07
C GLU A 123 -12.75 33.76 0.27
N GLY A 124 -12.26 33.42 -0.93
CA GLY A 124 -11.53 34.31 -1.83
C GLY A 124 -10.31 34.98 -1.19
N ALA A 125 -9.68 34.33 -0.19
CA ALA A 125 -8.63 34.95 0.61
C ALA A 125 -7.31 35.13 -0.15
N TRP A 126 -7.00 34.23 -1.09
CA TRP A 126 -5.72 34.21 -1.78
C TRP A 126 -5.88 34.48 -3.28
N GLY A 127 -5.34 35.58 -3.79
CA GLY A 127 -5.48 35.95 -5.20
C GLY A 127 -4.76 37.25 -5.55
N GLU A 128 -5.52 38.35 -5.60
CA GLU A 128 -5.02 39.66 -6.07
C GLU A 128 -4.09 40.36 -5.07
N SER A 129 -4.31 40.20 -3.76
CA SER A 129 -3.59 40.93 -2.71
C SER A 129 -3.35 40.06 -1.46
N PRO A 130 -2.13 40.06 -0.87
CA PRO A 130 -1.85 39.33 0.36
C PRO A 130 -2.47 39.97 1.60
N GLU A 131 -2.72 41.28 1.61
CA GLU A 131 -3.23 42.03 2.77
C GLU A 131 -4.62 41.54 3.19
N ARG A 132 -5.45 41.12 2.22
CA ARG A 132 -6.75 40.47 2.50
C ARG A 132 -6.57 39.17 3.27
N PHE A 133 -5.61 38.33 2.86
CA PHE A 133 -5.28 37.09 3.57
C PHE A 133 -4.75 37.37 4.98
N GLU A 134 -3.86 38.36 5.13
CA GLU A 134 -3.32 38.76 6.43
C GLU A 134 -4.40 39.25 7.40
N ALA A 135 -5.32 40.11 6.94
CA ALA A 135 -6.43 40.60 7.75
C ALA A 135 -7.37 39.45 8.19
N MET A 136 -7.74 38.57 7.25
CA MET A 136 -8.63 37.45 7.52
C MET A 136 -7.99 36.39 8.42
N LEU A 137 -6.74 36.02 8.19
CA LEU A 137 -5.99 35.09 9.05
C LEU A 137 -5.71 35.72 10.42
N GLY A 138 -5.39 37.02 10.47
CA GLY A 138 -5.21 37.79 11.70
C GLY A 138 -6.46 37.79 12.58
N ALA A 139 -7.66 37.92 11.98
CA ALA A 139 -8.93 37.80 12.68
C ALA A 139 -9.17 36.38 13.26
N VAL A 140 -8.73 35.33 12.57
CA VAL A 140 -8.76 33.95 13.10
C VAL A 140 -7.77 33.79 14.27
N ILE A 141 -6.55 34.32 14.14
CA ILE A 141 -5.49 34.26 15.18
C ILE A 141 -5.90 35.03 16.44
N SER A 142 -6.53 36.20 16.30
CA SER A 142 -7.03 37.03 17.42
C SER A 142 -8.32 36.50 18.07
N GLN A 143 -8.91 35.42 17.53
CA GLN A 143 -10.20 34.83 17.94
C GLN A 143 -11.44 35.69 17.63
N ALA A 144 -11.30 36.78 16.87
CA ALA A 144 -12.44 37.53 16.33
C ALA A 144 -13.27 36.64 15.39
N THR A 145 -12.61 35.90 14.50
CA THR A 145 -13.22 34.85 13.70
C THR A 145 -13.04 33.50 14.40
N ARG A 146 -14.15 32.78 14.62
CA ARG A 146 -14.16 31.48 15.29
C ARG A 146 -14.09 30.34 14.28
N LEU A 147 -13.39 29.27 14.64
CA LEU A 147 -13.47 27.98 13.95
C LEU A 147 -14.72 27.26 14.49
N ASP A 148 -15.85 27.55 13.84
CA ASP A 148 -17.20 27.11 14.17
C ASP A 148 -17.51 25.71 13.60
N GLN A 149 -17.06 25.44 12.37
CA GLN A 149 -17.27 24.15 11.71
C GLN A 149 -16.40 23.04 12.29
N THR A 150 -16.86 21.80 12.17
CA THR A 150 -16.10 20.58 12.53
C THR A 150 -16.16 19.54 11.42
N ALA A 151 -15.04 18.88 11.16
CA ALA A 151 -14.92 17.81 10.18
C ALA A 151 -14.13 16.61 10.76
N PRO A 152 -14.45 15.39 10.32
CA PRO A 152 -13.59 14.24 10.56
C PRO A 152 -12.27 14.42 9.80
N VAL A 153 -11.17 14.06 10.44
CA VAL A 153 -9.83 14.04 9.82
C VAL A 153 -9.49 12.57 9.54
N GLY A 154 -9.53 12.19 8.27
CA GLY A 154 -9.11 10.86 7.83
C GLY A 154 -7.60 10.72 7.71
N ASN A 155 -7.16 9.52 7.33
CA ASN A 155 -5.79 9.31 6.86
C ASN A 155 -5.60 9.92 5.46
N MET A 156 -4.42 10.46 5.19
CA MET A 156 -4.03 10.90 3.85
C MET A 156 -3.36 9.77 3.07
N ILE A 157 -3.52 9.76 1.76
CA ILE A 157 -2.78 8.86 0.87
C ILE A 157 -1.32 9.30 0.90
N ASN A 158 -0.38 8.38 1.13
CA ASN A 158 1.04 8.71 1.07
C ASN A 158 1.53 8.70 -0.38
N GLU A 159 1.71 9.88 -0.96
CA GLU A 159 2.08 10.06 -2.37
C GLU A 159 3.53 9.70 -2.67
N TYR A 160 4.41 9.77 -1.68
CA TYR A 160 5.83 9.41 -1.79
C TYR A 160 6.09 7.95 -1.43
N ALA A 161 5.07 7.20 -1.00
CA ALA A 161 5.19 5.78 -0.73
C ALA A 161 5.49 5.01 -2.03
N PRO A 162 6.63 4.26 -2.12
CA PRO A 162 6.82 3.34 -3.22
C PRO A 162 5.70 2.28 -3.18
N SER A 163 5.14 1.97 -4.35
CA SER A 163 4.07 0.97 -4.50
C SER A 163 4.44 -0.35 -3.80
N TRP A 164 3.43 -1.05 -3.29
CA TRP A 164 3.59 -2.35 -2.64
C TRP A 164 4.40 -3.33 -3.52
N TRP A 165 4.19 -3.29 -4.84
CA TRP A 165 4.96 -4.07 -5.81
C TRP A 165 6.44 -3.67 -5.82
N THR A 166 6.75 -2.37 -5.85
CA THR A 166 8.14 -1.87 -5.80
C THR A 166 8.82 -2.23 -4.48
N ARG A 167 8.08 -2.25 -3.36
CA ARG A 167 8.58 -2.73 -2.06
C ARG A 167 8.88 -4.22 -2.11
N MET A 168 7.98 -5.02 -2.68
CA MET A 168 8.13 -6.47 -2.86
C MET A 168 9.33 -6.80 -3.76
N CYS A 169 9.45 -6.18 -4.93
CA CYS A 169 10.60 -6.34 -5.82
C CYS A 169 11.92 -5.96 -5.15
N ARG A 170 11.98 -4.86 -4.38
CA ARG A 170 13.19 -4.48 -3.62
C ARG A 170 13.53 -5.46 -2.50
N ALA A 171 12.53 -6.10 -1.88
CA ALA A 171 12.76 -7.16 -0.91
C ALA A 171 13.28 -8.44 -1.59
N LEU A 172 12.64 -8.86 -2.69
CA LEU A 172 13.05 -10.01 -3.51
C LEU A 172 14.47 -9.84 -4.05
N VAL A 173 14.82 -8.70 -4.63
CA VAL A 173 16.18 -8.42 -5.13
C VAL A 173 17.21 -8.53 -4.02
N ARG A 174 16.95 -8.00 -2.82
CA ARG A 174 17.86 -8.15 -1.67
C ARG A 174 17.98 -9.60 -1.20
N MET A 175 16.89 -10.35 -1.18
CA MET A 175 16.93 -11.79 -0.83
C MET A 175 17.69 -12.61 -1.89
N VAL A 176 17.50 -12.32 -3.18
CA VAL A 176 18.25 -12.96 -4.26
C VAL A 176 19.74 -12.58 -4.20
N GLN A 177 20.09 -11.32 -3.94
CA GLN A 177 21.48 -10.89 -3.74
C GLN A 177 22.13 -11.57 -2.54
N ALA A 178 21.43 -11.69 -1.41
CA ALA A 178 21.92 -12.42 -0.25
C ALA A 178 22.09 -13.91 -0.55
N ALA A 179 21.08 -14.56 -1.14
CA ALA A 179 21.14 -15.97 -1.53
C ALA A 179 22.28 -16.23 -2.53
N TRP A 180 22.47 -15.35 -3.51
CA TRP A 180 23.57 -15.42 -4.48
C TRP A 180 24.93 -15.31 -3.77
N PHE A 181 25.12 -14.33 -2.91
CA PHE A 181 26.36 -14.15 -2.14
C PHE A 181 26.68 -15.37 -1.24
N HIS A 182 25.64 -16.01 -0.68
CA HIS A 182 25.79 -17.26 0.07
C HIS A 182 26.08 -18.47 -0.84
N LEU A 183 25.56 -18.52 -2.07
CA LEU A 183 25.84 -19.58 -3.05
C LEU A 183 27.23 -19.46 -3.69
N THR A 184 27.75 -18.24 -3.87
CA THR A 184 29.09 -17.99 -4.44
C THR A 184 30.20 -17.96 -3.40
N LYS A 185 29.90 -18.17 -2.12
CA LYS A 185 30.93 -18.41 -1.09
C LYS A 185 31.65 -19.72 -1.38
N GLU A 186 32.95 -19.75 -1.15
CA GLU A 186 33.80 -20.91 -1.48
C GLU A 186 33.36 -22.21 -0.79
N GLU A 187 32.75 -22.11 0.40
CA GLU A 187 32.20 -23.26 1.14
C GLU A 187 30.89 -23.84 0.57
N ALA A 188 30.23 -23.17 -0.39
CA ALA A 188 28.98 -23.64 -1.00
C ALA A 188 29.20 -24.50 -2.26
N TYR A 189 30.37 -24.42 -2.91
CA TYR A 189 30.70 -25.25 -4.08
C TYR A 189 30.59 -26.77 -3.83
N PRO A 190 31.01 -27.34 -2.67
CA PRO A 190 30.85 -28.77 -2.40
C PRO A 190 29.37 -29.19 -2.37
N VAL A 191 28.50 -28.37 -1.77
CA VAL A 191 27.06 -28.63 -1.69
C VAL A 191 26.41 -28.55 -3.07
N LEU A 192 26.75 -27.53 -3.86
CA LEU A 192 26.26 -27.35 -5.23
C LEU A 192 26.70 -28.52 -6.14
N SER A 193 27.95 -28.96 -6.01
CA SER A 193 28.51 -30.10 -6.74
C SER A 193 27.82 -31.42 -6.38
N ALA A 194 27.58 -31.68 -5.09
CA ALA A 194 26.87 -32.87 -4.62
C ALA A 194 25.42 -32.93 -5.17
N VAL A 195 24.69 -31.80 -5.13
CA VAL A 195 23.33 -31.71 -5.68
C VAL A 195 23.33 -31.89 -7.20
N ALA A 196 24.27 -31.28 -7.93
CA ALA A 196 24.40 -31.45 -9.37
C ALA A 196 24.68 -32.91 -9.75
N THR A 197 25.59 -33.59 -9.04
CA THR A 197 25.92 -35.00 -9.23
C THR A 197 24.70 -35.89 -8.96
N PHE A 198 23.95 -35.62 -7.88
CA PHE A 198 22.73 -36.36 -7.55
C PHE A 198 21.66 -36.22 -8.64
N LEU A 199 21.45 -35.01 -9.18
CA LEU A 199 20.53 -34.79 -10.29
C LEU A 199 20.97 -35.51 -11.58
N VAL A 200 22.27 -35.53 -11.89
CA VAL A 200 22.80 -36.31 -13.04
C VAL A 200 22.54 -37.80 -12.83
N ILE A 201 22.77 -38.34 -11.63
CA ILE A 201 22.47 -39.76 -11.31
C ILE A 201 20.97 -40.04 -11.48
N LEU A 202 20.08 -39.15 -11.05
CA LEU A 202 18.64 -39.31 -11.25
C LEU A 202 18.24 -39.25 -12.73
N ILE A 203 18.78 -38.30 -13.51
CA ILE A 203 18.47 -38.15 -14.94
C ILE A 203 18.96 -39.37 -15.73
N VAL A 204 20.22 -39.79 -15.52
CA VAL A 204 20.80 -40.96 -16.20
C VAL A 204 20.11 -42.25 -15.75
N GLY A 205 19.87 -42.42 -14.45
CA GLY A 205 19.16 -43.58 -13.90
C GLY A 205 17.72 -43.67 -14.40
N TYR A 206 17.01 -42.55 -14.49
CA TYR A 206 15.66 -42.48 -15.05
C TYR A 206 15.66 -42.77 -16.56
N GLY A 207 16.60 -42.19 -17.33
CA GLY A 207 16.75 -42.45 -18.76
C GLY A 207 17.05 -43.91 -19.07
N LEU A 208 17.98 -44.54 -18.34
CA LEU A 208 18.29 -45.96 -18.46
C LEU A 208 17.10 -46.85 -18.05
N ASN A 209 16.37 -46.49 -16.99
CA ASN A 209 15.14 -47.19 -16.59
C ASN A 209 14.05 -47.09 -17.67
N TYR A 210 13.86 -45.91 -18.25
CA TYR A 210 12.90 -45.65 -19.32
C TYR A 210 13.23 -46.47 -20.58
N MET A 211 14.48 -46.43 -21.06
CA MET A 211 14.91 -47.24 -22.21
C MET A 211 14.84 -48.76 -21.93
N ASN A 212 15.12 -49.20 -20.70
CA ASN A 212 14.98 -50.61 -20.32
C ASN A 212 13.50 -51.04 -20.24
N GLN A 213 12.57 -50.13 -19.94
CA GLN A 213 11.13 -50.41 -20.03
C GLN A 213 10.66 -50.53 -21.48
N GLU A 214 11.18 -49.73 -22.41
CA GLU A 214 10.93 -49.90 -23.85
C GLU A 214 11.57 -51.20 -24.40
N ALA A 215 12.74 -51.59 -23.89
CA ALA A 215 13.45 -52.80 -24.29
C ALA A 215 12.85 -54.12 -23.74
N ARG A 216 11.90 -54.05 -22.78
CA ARG A 216 11.20 -55.25 -22.29
C ARG A 216 10.08 -55.63 -23.27
N PRO A 217 10.18 -56.76 -23.99
CA PRO A 217 9.05 -57.23 -24.79
C PRO A 217 7.85 -57.46 -23.87
N LYS A 218 6.69 -56.92 -24.25
CA LYS A 218 5.43 -57.11 -23.50
C LYS A 218 5.20 -58.60 -23.31
N LYS A 219 5.34 -59.09 -22.06
CA LYS A 219 4.98 -60.48 -21.73
C LYS A 219 3.54 -60.70 -22.15
N GLY A 220 3.33 -61.53 -23.16
CA GLY A 220 2.00 -61.93 -23.60
C GLY A 220 1.23 -62.50 -22.42
N LYS A 221 -0.03 -62.11 -22.27
CA LYS A 221 -0.93 -62.74 -21.30
C LYS A 221 -0.93 -64.25 -21.56
N PRO A 222 -0.88 -65.12 -20.52
CA PRO A 222 -1.12 -66.53 -20.74
C PRO A 222 -2.50 -66.69 -21.40
N LYS A 223 -2.55 -67.40 -22.53
CA LYS A 223 -3.82 -67.82 -23.11
C LYS A 223 -4.43 -68.82 -22.13
N ASN A 224 -5.54 -68.43 -21.50
CA ASN A 224 -6.45 -69.41 -20.93
C ASN A 224 -6.93 -70.30 -22.08
N PHE A 225 -6.61 -71.60 -22.02
CA PHE A 225 -7.25 -72.57 -22.89
C PHE A 225 -8.72 -72.63 -22.49
N ALA A 226 -9.59 -72.07 -23.32
CA ALA A 226 -11.03 -72.28 -23.18
C ALA A 226 -11.32 -73.75 -23.51
N ALA A 227 -12.03 -74.43 -22.61
CA ALA A 227 -12.45 -75.80 -22.81
C ALA A 227 -13.76 -75.84 -23.60
N GLU A 228 -13.69 -76.22 -24.88
CA GLU A 228 -14.83 -76.68 -25.67
C GLU A 228 -14.38 -77.83 -26.58
N ASP A 229 -14.31 -79.03 -26.00
CA ASP A 229 -14.53 -80.29 -26.71
C ASP A 229 -14.78 -81.39 -25.64
N TRP A 230 -16.06 -81.70 -25.40
CA TRP A 230 -16.48 -82.69 -24.40
C TRP A 230 -17.50 -83.63 -25.05
N HIS A 231 -17.11 -84.90 -25.25
CA HIS A 231 -17.96 -85.90 -25.89
C HIS A 231 -18.77 -86.72 -24.86
N PRO A 232 -19.99 -87.18 -25.20
CA PRO A 232 -21.04 -87.39 -24.21
C PRO A 232 -21.19 -88.84 -23.72
N GLU A 233 -20.14 -89.49 -23.23
CA GLU A 233 -20.27 -90.76 -22.49
C GLU A 233 -19.31 -90.84 -21.29
N ASP A 234 -19.81 -90.52 -20.10
CA ASP A 234 -19.37 -91.17 -18.84
C ASP A 234 -20.43 -90.97 -17.73
N PRO A 235 -20.87 -92.01 -17.00
CA PRO A 235 -21.99 -91.92 -16.07
C PRO A 235 -21.59 -91.66 -14.61
N GLN A 236 -22.45 -90.93 -13.89
CA GLN A 236 -22.55 -90.87 -12.42
C GLN A 236 -21.36 -90.31 -11.61
N ALA A 237 -21.55 -89.10 -11.05
CA ALA A 237 -21.56 -88.92 -9.59
C ALA A 237 -22.24 -87.59 -9.19
N LYS A 238 -23.13 -87.64 -8.19
CA LYS A 238 -23.80 -86.47 -7.60
C LYS A 238 -22.95 -85.89 -6.46
N ALA A 239 -22.75 -84.56 -6.41
CA ALA A 239 -22.49 -83.82 -5.16
C ALA A 239 -22.60 -82.28 -5.32
N GLU A 240 -23.73 -81.70 -4.92
CA GLU A 240 -23.80 -80.39 -4.25
C GLU A 240 -23.89 -80.65 -2.72
N PRO A 241 -23.94 -79.67 -1.77
CA PRO A 241 -23.81 -78.19 -1.83
C PRO A 241 -22.52 -77.76 -1.04
N PRO A 242 -22.35 -76.62 -0.30
CA PRO A 242 -23.18 -75.41 -0.05
C PRO A 242 -22.46 -74.03 -0.19
N PRO A 243 -23.18 -72.89 -0.03
CA PRO A 243 -22.70 -71.55 -0.43
C PRO A 243 -22.35 -70.58 0.73
N LYS A 244 -21.80 -69.39 0.36
CA LYS A 244 -21.79 -68.04 1.01
C LYS A 244 -20.37 -67.46 1.26
N PRO A 245 -20.21 -66.13 1.47
CA PRO A 245 -21.06 -64.98 1.06
C PRO A 245 -20.28 -63.86 0.29
N ASN A 246 -20.99 -63.04 -0.49
CA ASN A 246 -20.41 -61.85 -1.14
C ASN A 246 -20.51 -60.60 -0.22
N PRO A 247 -19.43 -59.82 0.03
CA PRO A 247 -19.44 -58.72 1.01
C PRO A 247 -20.21 -57.44 0.64
N GLN A 248 -20.77 -57.31 -0.57
CA GLN A 248 -21.34 -56.05 -1.08
C GLN A 248 -22.84 -55.82 -0.77
N ALA A 249 -23.28 -56.23 0.43
CA ALA A 249 -24.62 -55.93 0.95
C ALA A 249 -24.56 -55.16 2.28
N ARG A 250 -23.67 -54.16 2.38
CA ARG A 250 -23.61 -53.23 3.52
C ARG A 250 -23.16 -51.83 3.09
N LEU A 251 -24.04 -51.12 2.39
CA LEU A 251 -24.16 -49.64 2.35
C LEU A 251 -25.27 -49.23 1.37
N GLN A 252 -26.54 -49.52 1.71
CA GLN A 252 -27.72 -48.79 1.21
C GLN A 252 -29.04 -49.18 1.94
N ARG A 253 -29.07 -48.95 3.25
CA ARG A 253 -30.22 -48.40 3.99
C ARG A 253 -29.80 -48.05 5.41
#